data_AF-A0A0G1DX34-F1
#
_entry.id   AF-A0A0G1DX34-F1
#
_cell.length_a   1.000
_cell.length_b   1.000
_cell.length_c   1.000
_cell.angle_alpha   90.00
_cell.angle_beta   90.00
_cell.angle_gamma   90.00
#
_symmetry.space_group_name_H-M   'P 1'
#
loop_
_entity.id
_entity.type
_entity.pdbx_description
1 polymer ?
#
loop_
_entity_poly.entity_id
_entity_poly.type
_entity_poly.pdbx_seq_one_letter_code
_entity_poly.pdbx_strand_id
1 'polypeptide(L)'
;MKKIVVTLSIITLLASGCGELSTLKYNDAVVEKINSASDALNKTISSYDGNIPDLVTEETEIDTTEMKTAWEDAKTAVENCKALTTLVGKDQLQQAEVNAELENYLSITEEYLSSYEKMLTYYENDEYKDTPEKVSEYDAEIYEKSSLIFDSNNTLEDILEKYVK
;
A
#
# COMPACT_ATOMS: atom_id res chain seq x y z
N MET A 1 -12.72 -15.77 -7.38
CA MET A 1 -13.58 -14.58 -7.27
C MET A 1 -13.40 -13.74 -8.52
N LYS A 2 -14.48 -13.24 -9.14
CA LYS A 2 -14.41 -12.47 -10.39
C LYS A 2 -13.85 -11.08 -10.11
N LYS A 3 -12.72 -10.74 -10.72
CA LYS A 3 -12.08 -9.41 -10.66
C LYS A 3 -12.95 -8.42 -11.43
N ILE A 4 -13.49 -7.42 -10.74
CA ILE A 4 -14.08 -6.24 -11.39
C ILE A 4 -12.98 -5.19 -11.39
N VAL A 5 -12.38 -4.95 -12.56
CA VAL A 5 -11.47 -3.83 -12.79
C VAL A 5 -12.35 -2.68 -13.28
N VAL A 6 -12.68 -1.73 -12.40
CA VAL A 6 -13.30 -0.47 -12.82
C VAL A 6 -12.18 0.54 -13.07
N THR A 7 -11.90 0.80 -14.34
CA THR A 7 -10.92 1.80 -14.77
C THR A 7 -11.55 3.19 -14.65
N LEU A 8 -11.23 3.93 -13.59
CA LEU A 8 -11.58 5.34 -13.48
C LEU A 8 -10.63 6.15 -14.39
N SER A 9 -11.18 6.86 -15.37
CA SER A 9 -10.40 7.61 -16.35
C SER A 9 -9.75 8.83 -15.69
N ILE A 10 -8.42 8.81 -15.57
CA ILE A 10 -7.61 9.87 -14.97
C ILE A 10 -7.52 11.04 -15.94
N ILE A 11 -8.21 12.15 -15.65
CA ILE A 11 -7.91 13.45 -16.25
C ILE A 11 -6.96 14.17 -15.29
N THR A 12 -5.67 14.10 -15.57
CA THR A 12 -4.62 14.79 -14.80
C THR A 12 -4.70 16.30 -15.06
N LEU A 13 -5.25 17.05 -14.11
CA LEU A 13 -5.18 18.51 -14.09
C LEU A 13 -4.21 18.95 -13.00
N LEU A 14 -2.95 19.16 -13.40
CA LEU A 14 -1.92 19.82 -12.60
C LEU A 14 -2.43 21.18 -12.13
N ALA A 15 -2.82 21.27 -10.86
CA ALA A 15 -3.12 22.53 -10.21
C ALA A 15 -2.14 22.73 -9.04
N SER A 16 -0.99 23.30 -9.36
CA SER A 16 -0.21 24.09 -8.42
C SER A 16 -1.06 25.31 -8.01
N GLY A 17 -1.73 25.21 -6.86
CA GLY A 17 -2.58 26.27 -6.32
C GLY A 17 -2.61 26.22 -4.82
N CYS A 18 -2.01 27.23 -4.17
CA CYS A 18 -2.08 27.49 -2.73
C CYS A 18 -3.48 27.99 -2.35
N GLY A 19 -4.49 27.13 -2.52
CA GLY A 19 -5.90 27.44 -2.27
C GLY A 19 -6.74 26.17 -2.14
N GLU A 20 -7.86 26.27 -1.44
CA GLU A 20 -8.72 25.13 -1.11
C GLU A 20 -9.22 24.41 -2.38
N LEU A 21 -9.06 23.09 -2.41
CA LEU A 21 -9.53 22.24 -3.49
C LEU A 21 -11.06 22.08 -3.43
N SER A 22 -11.72 22.13 -4.58
CA SER A 22 -13.10 21.65 -4.70
C SER A 22 -13.17 20.17 -4.36
N THR A 23 -14.32 19.71 -3.84
CA THR A 23 -14.60 18.30 -3.51
C THR A 23 -14.08 17.30 -4.54
N LEU A 24 -14.41 17.48 -5.83
CA LEU A 24 -13.94 16.59 -6.90
C LEU A 24 -12.41 16.57 -7.04
N LYS A 25 -11.78 17.75 -7.08
CA LYS A 25 -10.30 17.85 -7.16
C LYS A 25 -9.60 17.29 -5.92
N TYR A 26 -10.23 17.40 -4.75
CA TYR A 26 -9.71 16.81 -3.52
C TYR A 26 -9.77 15.27 -3.63
N ASN A 27 -10.91 14.71 -4.07
CA ASN A 27 -11.04 13.27 -4.33
C ASN A 27 -10.02 12.79 -5.35
N ASP A 28 -9.90 13.47 -6.49
CA ASP A 28 -8.96 13.09 -7.55
C ASP A 28 -7.52 13.02 -7.03
N ALA A 29 -7.12 13.99 -6.21
CA ALA A 29 -5.78 14.02 -5.61
C ALA A 29 -5.56 12.87 -4.61
N VAL A 30 -6.56 12.56 -3.78
CA VAL A 30 -6.50 11.42 -2.83
C VAL A 30 -6.41 10.10 -3.60
N VAL A 31 -7.32 9.87 -4.55
CA VAL A 31 -7.37 8.65 -5.37
C VAL A 31 -6.07 8.45 -6.14
N GLU A 32 -5.52 9.49 -6.78
CA GLU A 32 -4.26 9.37 -7.54
C GLU A 32 -3.12 8.82 -6.66
N LYS A 33 -2.96 9.36 -5.46
CA LYS A 33 -1.86 8.96 -4.56
C LYS A 33 -2.11 7.59 -3.93
N ILE A 34 -3.33 7.33 -3.45
CA ILE A 34 -3.70 6.04 -2.85
C ILE A 34 -3.59 4.91 -3.88
N ASN A 35 -4.03 5.10 -5.12
CA ASN A 35 -3.87 4.10 -6.17
C ASN A 35 -2.40 3.84 -6.49
N SER A 36 -1.58 4.89 -6.58
CA SER A 36 -0.15 4.73 -6.82
C SER A 36 0.55 3.94 -5.70
N ALA A 37 0.19 4.17 -4.43
CA ALA A 37 0.74 3.40 -3.32
C ALA A 37 0.20 1.96 -3.31
N SER A 38 -1.08 1.78 -3.56
CA SER A 38 -1.73 0.46 -3.60
C SER A 38 -1.13 -0.42 -4.69
N ASP A 39 -0.87 0.14 -5.89
CA ASP A 39 -0.21 -0.58 -6.97
C ASP A 39 1.21 -0.99 -6.60
N ALA A 40 1.95 -0.15 -5.89
CA ALA A 40 3.30 -0.46 -5.43
C ALA A 40 3.29 -1.53 -4.32
N LEU A 41 2.37 -1.43 -3.36
CA LEU A 41 2.16 -2.44 -2.32
C LEU A 41 1.75 -3.78 -2.92
N ASN A 42 0.85 -3.81 -3.91
CA ASN A 42 0.47 -5.05 -4.61
C ASN A 42 1.64 -5.72 -5.33
N LYS A 43 2.62 -4.94 -5.82
CA LYS A 43 3.85 -5.50 -6.40
C LYS A 43 4.73 -6.19 -5.37
N THR A 44 4.70 -5.77 -4.11
CA THR A 44 5.44 -6.48 -3.04
C THR A 44 4.88 -7.89 -2.84
N ILE A 45 3.55 -8.05 -2.76
CA ILE A 45 2.90 -9.37 -2.70
C ILE A 45 3.18 -10.18 -3.97
N SER A 46 3.05 -9.56 -5.14
CA SER A 46 3.29 -10.27 -6.41
C SER A 46 4.74 -10.75 -6.55
N SER A 47 5.70 -9.97 -6.04
CA SER A 47 7.11 -10.35 -6.02
C SER A 47 7.38 -11.43 -4.98
N TYR A 48 6.74 -11.35 -3.81
CA TYR A 48 6.78 -12.40 -2.79
C TYR A 48 6.31 -13.75 -3.34
N ASP A 49 5.08 -13.80 -3.84
CA ASP A 49 4.45 -15.00 -4.40
C ASP A 49 5.24 -15.58 -5.60
N GLY A 50 6.00 -14.72 -6.30
CA GLY A 50 6.81 -15.12 -7.46
C GLY A 50 8.19 -15.68 -7.11
N ASN A 51 8.76 -15.30 -5.96
CA ASN A 51 10.14 -15.62 -5.59
C ASN A 51 10.24 -16.62 -4.43
N ILE A 52 9.23 -16.69 -3.55
CA ILE A 52 9.21 -17.63 -2.44
C ILE A 52 8.40 -18.88 -2.83
N PRO A 53 9.01 -20.08 -2.86
CA PRO A 53 8.28 -21.30 -3.17
C PRO A 53 7.37 -21.73 -2.02
N ASP A 54 6.30 -22.48 -2.33
CA ASP A 54 5.37 -23.07 -1.36
C ASP A 54 6.04 -23.91 -0.26
N LEU A 55 7.25 -24.43 -0.53
CA LEU A 55 8.06 -25.15 0.43
C LEU A 55 9.49 -24.61 0.43
N VAL A 56 9.87 -23.97 1.53
CA VAL A 56 11.22 -23.51 1.81
C VAL A 56 11.95 -24.56 2.65
N THR A 57 13.17 -24.91 2.25
CA THR A 57 14.04 -25.89 2.90
C THR A 57 15.47 -25.34 2.99
N GLU A 58 16.35 -26.04 3.71
CA GLU A 58 17.78 -25.68 3.82
C GLU A 58 18.51 -25.66 2.47
N GLU A 59 18.02 -26.41 1.48
CA GLU A 59 18.57 -26.47 0.11
C GLU A 59 17.90 -25.49 -0.86
N THR A 60 16.88 -24.75 -0.41
CA THR A 60 16.21 -23.75 -1.24
C THR A 60 17.16 -22.57 -1.45
N GLU A 61 17.20 -22.05 -2.68
CA GLU A 61 17.93 -20.83 -3.03
C GLU A 61 16.91 -19.76 -3.42
N ILE A 62 16.97 -18.61 -2.76
CA ILE A 62 15.98 -17.53 -2.90
C ILE A 62 16.68 -16.27 -3.40
N ASP A 63 16.28 -15.75 -4.57
CA ASP A 63 16.72 -14.45 -5.07
C ASP A 63 15.76 -13.36 -4.58
N THR A 64 16.26 -12.48 -3.72
CA THR A 64 15.49 -11.40 -3.10
C THR A 64 15.53 -10.09 -3.88
N THR A 65 16.21 -10.04 -5.04
CA THR A 65 16.46 -8.79 -5.79
C THR A 65 15.16 -8.09 -6.21
N GLU A 66 14.20 -8.84 -6.73
CA GLU A 66 12.89 -8.28 -7.12
C GLU A 66 12.08 -7.85 -5.91
N MET A 67 12.12 -8.64 -4.83
CA MET A 67 11.41 -8.35 -3.58
C MET A 67 11.90 -7.06 -2.94
N LYS A 68 13.22 -6.85 -2.93
CA LYS A 68 13.86 -5.61 -2.46
C LYS A 68 13.44 -4.41 -3.30
N THR A 69 13.49 -4.55 -4.62
CA THR A 69 13.07 -3.49 -5.56
C THR A 69 11.62 -3.09 -5.33
N ALA A 70 10.72 -4.07 -5.22
CA ALA A 70 9.30 -3.83 -4.96
C ALA A 70 9.07 -3.13 -3.61
N TRP A 71 9.82 -3.53 -2.57
CA TRP A 71 9.75 -2.91 -1.25
C TRP A 71 10.22 -1.44 -1.27
N GLU A 72 11.33 -1.13 -1.95
CA GLU A 72 11.84 0.25 -2.08
C GLU A 72 10.84 1.15 -2.85
N ASP A 73 10.25 0.62 -3.93
CA ASP A 73 9.21 1.31 -4.69
C ASP A 73 7.96 1.57 -3.83
N ALA A 74 7.50 0.57 -3.07
CA ALA A 74 6.35 0.71 -2.19
C ALA A 74 6.59 1.72 -1.07
N LYS A 75 7.78 1.68 -0.45
CA LYS A 75 8.20 2.66 0.56
C LYS A 75 8.19 4.08 0.02
N THR A 76 8.70 4.27 -1.20
CA THR A 76 8.69 5.58 -1.88
C THR A 76 7.27 6.06 -2.17
N ALA A 77 6.39 5.17 -2.65
CA ALA A 77 5.01 5.51 -2.96
C ALA A 77 4.18 5.85 -1.70
N VAL A 78 4.38 5.12 -0.60
CA VAL A 78 3.74 5.40 0.70
C VAL A 78 4.24 6.73 1.28
N GLU A 79 5.55 7.01 1.21
CA GLU A 79 6.08 8.31 1.66
C GLU A 79 5.47 9.48 0.86
N ASN A 80 5.27 9.31 -0.45
CA ASN A 80 4.58 10.30 -1.28
C ASN A 80 3.09 10.47 -0.89
N CYS A 81 2.43 9.46 -0.33
CA CYS A 81 1.06 9.58 0.17
C CYS A 81 0.96 10.49 1.39
N LYS A 82 2.03 10.66 2.18
CA LYS A 82 2.02 11.59 3.31
C LYS A 82 1.76 13.03 2.91
N ALA A 83 2.05 13.40 1.65
CA ALA A 83 1.70 14.71 1.12
C ALA A 83 0.19 15.00 1.17
N LEU A 84 -0.67 13.96 1.13
CA LEU A 84 -2.12 14.10 1.24
C LEU A 84 -2.55 14.76 2.57
N THR A 85 -1.79 14.56 3.65
CA THR A 85 -2.08 15.14 4.97
C THR A 85 -2.03 16.68 4.98
N THR A 86 -1.40 17.27 3.96
CA THR A 86 -1.27 18.73 3.80
C THR A 86 -2.30 19.33 2.83
N LEU A 87 -3.13 18.50 2.19
CA LEU A 87 -4.17 18.98 1.29
C LEU A 87 -5.28 19.68 2.07
N VAL A 88 -5.76 20.78 1.50
CA VAL A 88 -6.88 21.54 2.06
C VAL A 88 -8.05 21.48 1.10
N GLY A 89 -9.15 20.86 1.54
CA GLY A 89 -10.41 20.79 0.82
C GLY A 89 -11.38 21.90 1.24
N LYS A 90 -12.30 22.27 0.35
CA LYS A 90 -13.39 23.20 0.68
C LYS A 90 -14.43 22.60 1.63
N ASP A 91 -14.66 21.30 1.53
CA ASP A 91 -15.55 20.57 2.43
C ASP A 91 -14.75 20.06 3.63
N GLN A 92 -14.94 20.72 4.77
CA GLN A 92 -14.21 20.40 6.00
C GLN A 92 -14.63 19.06 6.61
N LEU A 93 -15.87 18.59 6.36
CA LEU A 93 -16.32 17.28 6.85
C LEU A 93 -15.68 16.17 6.04
N GLN A 94 -15.66 16.30 4.71
CA GLN A 94 -14.93 15.41 3.83
C GLN A 94 -13.46 15.31 4.23
N GLN A 95 -12.78 16.46 4.38
CA GLN A 95 -11.37 16.49 4.75
C GLN A 95 -11.12 15.81 6.10
N ALA A 96 -11.99 16.02 7.09
CA ALA A 96 -11.85 15.40 8.40
C ALA A 96 -12.01 13.87 8.34
N GLU A 97 -13.00 13.36 7.62
CA GLU A 97 -13.20 11.91 7.43
C GLU A 97 -12.01 11.28 6.67
N VAL A 98 -11.57 11.90 5.58
CA VAL A 98 -10.42 11.42 4.79
C VAL A 98 -9.15 11.43 5.62
N ASN A 99 -8.88 12.49 6.38
CA ASN A 99 -7.66 12.56 7.20
C ASN A 99 -7.63 11.48 8.29
N ALA A 100 -8.78 11.18 8.92
CA ALA A 100 -8.87 10.14 9.95
C ALA A 100 -8.57 8.75 9.37
N GLU A 101 -9.15 8.41 8.21
CA GLU A 101 -8.86 7.11 7.57
C GLU A 101 -7.48 7.07 6.93
N LEU A 102 -6.99 8.18 6.38
CA LEU A 102 -5.63 8.28 5.83
C LEU A 102 -4.56 8.03 6.91
N GLU A 103 -4.76 8.52 8.13
CA GLU A 103 -3.87 8.24 9.27
C GLU A 103 -3.82 6.73 9.58
N ASN A 104 -4.98 6.07 9.57
CA ASN A 104 -5.08 4.62 9.74
C ASN A 104 -4.36 3.87 8.60
N TYR A 105 -4.65 4.23 7.35
CA TYR A 105 -4.01 3.67 6.15
C TYR A 105 -2.47 3.77 6.21
N LEU A 106 -1.95 4.97 6.54
CA LEU A 106 -0.52 5.20 6.64
C LEU A 106 0.12 4.38 7.77
N SER A 107 -0.55 4.29 8.93
CA SER A 107 -0.05 3.46 10.04
C SER A 107 0.05 1.98 9.65
N ILE A 108 -1.01 1.42 9.05
CA ILE A 108 -1.03 0.00 8.66
C ILE A 108 0.02 -0.28 7.56
N THR A 109 0.17 0.63 6.59
CA THR A 109 1.16 0.47 5.51
C THR A 109 2.59 0.58 6.01
N GLU A 110 2.88 1.46 6.98
CA GLU A 110 4.20 1.53 7.61
C GLU A 110 4.53 0.26 8.38
N GLU A 111 3.57 -0.30 9.13
CA GLU A 111 3.75 -1.59 9.79
C GLU A 111 3.99 -2.72 8.80
N TYR A 112 3.21 -2.77 7.72
CA TYR A 112 3.39 -3.76 6.65
C TYR A 112 4.79 -3.69 6.05
N LEU A 113 5.25 -2.50 5.67
CA LEU A 113 6.58 -2.32 5.08
C LEU A 113 7.70 -2.67 6.04
N SER A 114 7.51 -2.46 7.35
CA SER A 114 8.46 -2.90 8.36
C SER A 114 8.51 -4.42 8.50
N SER A 115 7.36 -5.09 8.48
CA SER A 115 7.30 -6.56 8.52
C SER A 115 7.91 -7.18 7.25
N TYR A 116 7.63 -6.59 6.08
CA TYR A 116 8.22 -7.00 4.80
C TYR A 116 9.74 -6.83 4.79
N GLU A 117 10.28 -5.74 5.35
CA GLU A 117 11.73 -5.52 5.47
C GLU A 117 12.41 -6.57 6.35
N LYS A 118 11.79 -6.96 7.48
CA LYS A 118 12.31 -8.01 8.36
C LYS A 118 12.35 -9.35 7.66
N MET A 119 11.27 -9.71 6.98
CA MET A 119 11.17 -10.92 6.19
C MET A 119 12.18 -10.93 5.03
N LEU A 120 12.33 -9.81 4.32
CA LEU A 120 13.32 -9.66 3.26
C LEU A 120 14.74 -9.89 3.80
N THR A 121 15.07 -9.31 4.95
CA THR A 121 16.36 -9.50 5.62
C THR A 121 16.59 -10.96 6.01
N TYR A 122 15.56 -11.63 6.51
CA TYR A 122 15.59 -13.05 6.85
C TYR A 122 15.91 -13.94 5.64
N TYR A 123 15.35 -13.64 4.46
CA TYR A 123 15.70 -14.32 3.22
C TYR A 123 17.08 -13.91 2.67
N GLU A 124 17.44 -12.62 2.68
CA GLU A 124 18.74 -12.11 2.23
C GLU A 124 19.92 -12.72 2.99
N ASN A 125 19.73 -13.02 4.28
CA ASN A 125 20.75 -13.59 5.16
C ASN A 125 20.76 -15.12 5.20
N ASP A 126 19.93 -15.80 4.39
CA ASP A 126 19.74 -17.25 4.44
C ASP A 126 19.27 -17.79 5.80
N GLU A 127 18.66 -16.97 6.66
CA GLU A 127 18.24 -17.37 8.02
C GLU A 127 17.13 -18.45 8.01
N TYR A 128 16.43 -18.60 6.88
CA TYR A 128 15.45 -19.67 6.65
C TYR A 128 16.05 -21.06 6.62
N LYS A 129 17.35 -21.19 6.32
CA LYS A 129 18.04 -22.48 6.33
C LYS A 129 18.17 -23.01 7.76
N ASP A 130 18.30 -22.12 8.74
CA ASP A 130 18.44 -22.47 10.16
C ASP A 130 17.11 -22.48 10.92
N THR A 131 16.14 -21.67 10.49
CA THR A 131 14.85 -21.49 11.20
C THR A 131 13.63 -21.51 10.26
N PRO A 132 13.42 -22.60 9.50
CA PRO A 132 12.38 -22.67 8.46
C PRO A 132 10.95 -22.54 9.01
N GLU A 133 10.71 -22.77 10.30
CA GLU A 133 9.41 -22.58 10.94
C GLU A 133 8.91 -21.12 10.88
N LYS A 134 9.83 -20.15 10.84
CA LYS A 134 9.50 -18.72 10.78
C LYS A 134 8.95 -18.28 9.43
N VAL A 135 9.15 -19.06 8.36
CA VAL A 135 8.58 -18.79 7.04
C VAL A 135 7.07 -18.60 7.15
N SER A 136 6.39 -19.54 7.82
CA SER A 136 4.94 -19.49 8.00
C SER A 136 4.45 -18.33 8.88
N GLU A 137 5.30 -17.84 9.79
CA GLU A 137 5.00 -16.68 10.62
C GLU A 137 5.03 -15.39 9.79
N TYR A 138 6.07 -15.24 8.95
CA TYR A 138 6.16 -14.11 8.03
C TYR A 138 5.06 -14.13 6.98
N ASP A 139 4.74 -15.30 6.40
CA ASP A 139 3.61 -15.46 5.46
C ASP A 139 2.32 -14.90 6.06
N ALA A 140 1.97 -15.36 7.27
CA ALA A 140 0.76 -14.96 7.96
C ALA A 140 0.74 -13.44 8.22
N GLU A 141 1.84 -12.88 8.71
CA GLU A 141 1.94 -11.45 9.03
C GLU A 141 1.79 -10.57 7.77
N ILE A 142 2.45 -10.94 6.67
CA ILE A 142 2.38 -10.20 5.40
C ILE A 142 0.96 -10.22 4.83
N TYR A 143 0.32 -11.39 4.76
CA TYR A 143 -1.03 -11.47 4.21
C TYR A 143 -2.08 -10.82 5.12
N GLU A 144 -1.98 -10.97 6.45
CA GLU A 144 -2.87 -10.30 7.39
C GLU A 144 -2.80 -8.77 7.21
N LYS A 145 -1.59 -8.20 7.24
CA LYS A 145 -1.41 -6.75 7.08
C LYS A 145 -1.84 -6.28 5.69
N SER A 146 -1.57 -7.05 4.63
CA SER A 146 -2.05 -6.71 3.27
C SER A 146 -3.58 -6.63 3.18
N SER A 147 -4.29 -7.49 3.91
CA SER A 147 -5.75 -7.46 4.00
C SER A 147 -6.25 -6.20 4.70
N LEU A 148 -5.58 -5.79 5.79
CA LEU A 148 -5.92 -4.56 6.51
C LEU A 148 -5.72 -3.30 5.65
N ILE A 149 -4.67 -3.27 4.82
CA ILE A 149 -4.46 -2.20 3.84
C ILE A 149 -5.61 -2.14 2.84
N PHE A 150 -6.02 -3.30 2.31
CA PHE A 150 -7.13 -3.40 1.36
C PHE A 150 -8.44 -2.88 1.98
N ASP A 151 -8.74 -3.24 3.22
CA ASP A 151 -9.94 -2.78 3.93
C ASP A 151 -9.93 -1.26 4.18
N SER A 152 -8.77 -0.70 4.56
CA SER A 152 -8.59 0.75 4.73
C SER A 152 -8.73 1.51 3.41
N ASN A 153 -8.20 0.98 2.30
CA ASN A 153 -8.40 1.53 0.96
C ASN A 153 -9.89 1.58 0.56
N ASN A 154 -10.63 0.49 0.76
CA ASN A 154 -12.06 0.47 0.48
C ASN A 154 -12.81 1.50 1.34
N THR A 155 -12.39 1.67 2.60
CA THR A 155 -12.97 2.68 3.50
C THR A 155 -12.70 4.10 3.00
N LEU A 156 -11.50 4.38 2.49
CA LEU A 156 -11.20 5.66 1.83
C LEU A 156 -12.08 5.88 0.61
N GLU A 157 -12.24 4.89 -0.26
CA GLU A 157 -13.12 4.97 -1.43
C GLU A 157 -14.57 5.29 -1.02
N ASP A 158 -15.12 4.54 -0.05
CA ASP A 158 -16.46 4.77 0.50
C ASP A 158 -16.63 6.19 1.07
N ILE A 159 -15.61 6.71 1.76
CA ILE A 159 -15.61 8.10 2.24
C ILE A 159 -15.68 9.06 1.06
N LEU A 160 -14.83 8.90 0.05
CA LEU A 160 -14.77 9.82 -1.09
C LEU A 160 -16.08 9.82 -1.89
N GLU A 161 -16.69 8.66 -2.09
CA GLU A 161 -17.96 8.50 -2.84
C GLU A 161 -19.13 9.26 -2.19
N LYS A 162 -19.22 9.33 -0.85
CA LYS A 162 -20.27 10.09 -0.14
C LYS A 162 -20.38 11.55 -0.57
N TYR A 163 -19.27 12.12 -1.06
CA TYR A 163 -19.14 13.53 -1.38
C TYR A 163 -19.18 13.82 -2.89
N VAL A 164 -19.27 12.79 -3.74
CA VAL A 164 -19.50 12.95 -5.18
C VAL A 164 -21.02 12.99 -5.42
N LYS A 165 -21.56 14.16 -5.75
CA LYS A 165 -22.98 14.38 -6.10
C LYS A 165 -23.17 14.66 -7.58
#